data_AF-A0A7K1L8Q9-F1
#
_entry.id   AF-A0A7K1L8Q9-F1
#
_cell.length_a   1.000
_cell.length_b   1.000
_cell.length_c   1.000
_cell.angle_alpha   90.00
_cell.angle_beta   90.00
_cell.angle_gamma   90.00
#
_symmetry.space_group_name_H-M   'P 1'
#
loop_
_entity.id
_entity.type
_entity.pdbx_description
1 polymer ?
#
loop_
_entity_poly.entity_id
_entity_poly.type
_entity_poly.pdbx_seq_one_letter_code
_entity_poly.pdbx_strand_id
1 'polypeptide(L)'
;MPDTPRPVEINVLEVRSRNLVAREIVSGLSDAMPSLEAVWLRLNAALADVPALVSEVNRLSAVLVRVRRDRANLVAAGRACLSAERDAEPDPLYYLRDELRAQGQLPPDAWGRS
;
A
#
# COMPACT_ATOMS: atom_id res chain seq x y z
N MET A 1 16.89 18.54 -11.02
CA MET A 1 15.77 17.66 -10.59
C MET A 1 15.23 17.01 -11.83
N PRO A 2 15.14 15.67 -11.93
CA PRO A 2 14.38 15.09 -13.01
C PRO A 2 12.90 15.38 -12.75
N ASP A 3 12.17 15.78 -13.79
CA ASP A 3 10.73 15.96 -13.76
C ASP A 3 10.05 14.69 -13.26
N THR A 4 9.58 14.71 -12.01
CA THR A 4 8.68 13.65 -11.54
C THR A 4 7.37 13.81 -12.31
N PRO A 5 6.98 12.85 -13.16
CA PRO A 5 5.71 12.93 -13.87
C PRO A 5 4.58 13.09 -12.85
N ARG A 6 3.64 14.01 -13.15
CA ARG A 6 2.47 14.22 -12.29
C ARG A 6 1.78 12.88 -12.06
N PRO A 7 1.45 12.52 -10.81
CA PRO A 7 0.62 11.36 -10.55
C PRO A 7 -0.70 11.56 -11.28
N VAL A 8 -1.04 10.66 -12.20
CA VAL A 8 -2.41 10.58 -12.70
C VAL A 8 -3.23 10.06 -11.53
N GLU A 9 -4.20 10.84 -11.07
CA GLU A 9 -5.11 10.44 -10.00
C GLU A 9 -6.08 9.39 -10.56
N ILE A 10 -5.66 8.13 -10.54
CA ILE A 10 -6.49 7.00 -10.97
C ILE A 10 -7.28 6.52 -9.76
N ASN A 11 -8.59 6.70 -9.80
CA ASN A 11 -9.48 6.09 -8.82
C ASN A 11 -9.58 4.58 -9.08
N VAL A 12 -8.79 3.81 -8.33
CA VAL A 12 -8.68 2.34 -8.46
C VAL A 12 -10.01 1.63 -8.22
N LEU A 13 -10.87 2.16 -7.34
CA LEU A 13 -12.21 1.60 -7.10
C LEU A 13 -13.14 1.81 -8.29
N GLU A 14 -13.06 2.99 -8.91
CA GLU A 14 -13.82 3.29 -10.13
C GLU A 14 -13.38 2.40 -11.28
N VAL A 15 -12.07 2.18 -11.46
CA VAL A 15 -11.53 1.25 -12.48
C VAL A 15 -12.06 -0.17 -12.27
N ARG A 16 -12.10 -0.66 -11.02
CA ARG A 16 -12.69 -1.96 -10.68
C ARG A 16 -14.18 -2.03 -11.05
N SER A 17 -14.94 -1.00 -10.70
CA SER A 17 -16.37 -0.94 -11.02
C SER A 17 -16.61 -0.97 -12.52
N ARG A 18 -15.88 -0.15 -13.29
CA ARG A 18 -15.95 -0.15 -14.77
C ARG A 18 -15.58 -1.51 -15.38
N ASN A 19 -14.58 -2.20 -14.83
CA ASN A 19 -14.20 -3.54 -15.29
C ASN A 19 -15.31 -4.58 -15.04
N LEU A 20 -15.96 -4.54 -13.88
CA LEU A 20 -17.07 -5.44 -13.58
C LEU A 20 -18.24 -5.24 -14.56
N VAL A 21 -18.63 -3.99 -14.81
CA VAL A 21 -19.66 -3.65 -15.80
C VAL A 21 -19.26 -4.13 -17.20
N ALA A 22 -18.00 -3.94 -17.61
CA ALA A 22 -17.51 -4.42 -18.90
C ALA A 22 -17.60 -5.95 -19.02
N ARG A 23 -17.28 -6.69 -17.96
CA ARG A 23 -17.39 -8.16 -17.94
C ARG A 23 -18.85 -8.63 -18.03
N GLU A 24 -19.78 -7.95 -17.35
CA GLU A 24 -21.21 -8.24 -17.45
C GLU A 24 -21.73 -8.03 -18.88
N ILE A 25 -21.36 -6.91 -19.51
CA ILE A 25 -21.70 -6.63 -20.92
C ILE A 25 -21.11 -7.69 -21.85
N VAL A 26 -19.83 -8.04 -21.68
CA VAL A 26 -19.15 -9.07 -22.49
C VAL A 26 -19.81 -10.44 -22.32
N SER A 27 -20.23 -10.80 -21.11
CA SER A 27 -20.96 -12.04 -20.85
C SER A 27 -22.28 -12.07 -21.63
N GLY A 28 -23.09 -11.01 -21.53
CA GLY A 28 -24.38 -10.95 -22.25
C GLY A 28 -24.23 -10.95 -23.77
N LEU A 29 -23.19 -10.32 -24.31
CA LEU A 29 -22.87 -10.36 -25.74
C LEU A 29 -22.36 -11.74 -26.19
N SER A 30 -21.59 -12.42 -25.35
CA SER A 30 -21.11 -13.78 -25.60
C SER A 30 -22.28 -14.75 -25.75
N ASP A 31 -23.27 -14.65 -24.88
CA ASP A 31 -24.48 -15.50 -24.93
C ASP A 31 -25.30 -15.25 -26.19
N ALA A 32 -25.35 -13.99 -26.67
CA ALA A 32 -26.09 -13.61 -27.88
C ALA A 32 -25.35 -13.96 -29.19
N MET A 33 -24.03 -14.13 -29.15
CA MET A 33 -23.18 -14.35 -30.34
C MET A 33 -22.20 -15.51 -30.15
N PRO A 34 -22.69 -16.76 -30.12
CA PRO A 34 -21.85 -17.94 -29.88
C PRO A 34 -20.85 -18.22 -31.01
N SER A 35 -21.10 -17.72 -32.24
CA SER A 35 -20.17 -17.85 -33.37
C SER A 35 -18.81 -17.16 -33.16
N LEU A 36 -18.68 -16.30 -32.14
CA LEU A 36 -17.47 -15.56 -31.79
C LEU A 36 -16.78 -16.07 -30.51
N GLU A 37 -17.07 -17.29 -30.06
CA GLU A 37 -16.57 -17.89 -28.81
C GLU A 37 -15.07 -17.65 -28.55
N ALA A 38 -14.21 -17.87 -29.55
CA ALA A 38 -12.77 -17.70 -29.40
C ALA A 38 -12.36 -16.24 -29.07
N VAL A 39 -13.11 -15.26 -29.56
CA VAL A 39 -12.89 -13.83 -29.25
C VAL A 39 -13.33 -13.54 -27.81
N TRP A 40 -14.48 -14.07 -27.39
CA TRP A 40 -15.00 -13.90 -26.03
C TRP A 40 -14.07 -14.50 -24.98
N LEU A 41 -13.51 -15.68 -25.25
CA LEU A 41 -12.56 -16.34 -24.35
C LEU A 41 -11.32 -15.47 -24.12
N ARG A 42 -10.78 -14.88 -25.20
CA ARG A 42 -9.61 -13.97 -25.12
C ARG A 42 -9.93 -12.69 -24.38
N LEU A 43 -11.09 -12.09 -24.62
CA LEU A 43 -11.54 -10.88 -23.92
C LEU A 43 -11.74 -11.14 -22.42
N ASN A 44 -12.42 -12.23 -22.07
CA ASN A 44 -12.63 -12.61 -20.67
C ASN A 44 -11.31 -12.88 -19.96
N ALA A 45 -10.37 -13.59 -20.60
CA ALA A 45 -9.04 -13.82 -20.05
C ALA A 45 -8.29 -12.50 -19.80
N ALA A 46 -8.30 -11.57 -20.77
CA ALA A 46 -7.66 -10.26 -20.61
C ALA A 46 -8.27 -9.41 -19.49
N LEU A 47 -9.58 -9.53 -19.26
CA LEU A 47 -10.28 -8.78 -18.21
C LEU A 47 -10.19 -9.46 -16.83
N ALA A 48 -9.87 -10.75 -16.76
CA ALA A 48 -9.87 -11.54 -15.53
C ALA A 48 -8.79 -11.11 -14.52
N ASP A 49 -7.65 -10.59 -15.01
CA ASP A 49 -6.52 -10.20 -14.16
C ASP A 49 -6.69 -8.81 -13.52
N VAL A 50 -7.59 -7.98 -14.08
CA VAL A 50 -7.77 -6.58 -13.64
C VAL A 50 -8.18 -6.48 -12.17
N PRO A 51 -9.14 -7.26 -11.63
CA PRO A 51 -9.48 -7.21 -10.21
C PRO A 51 -8.32 -7.59 -9.28
N ALA A 52 -7.50 -8.57 -9.67
CA ALA A 52 -6.33 -8.99 -8.90
C ALA A 52 -5.27 -7.87 -8.87
N LEU A 53 -4.99 -7.26 -10.02
CA LEU A 53 -4.08 -6.13 -10.13
C LEU A 53 -4.55 -4.91 -9.30
N VAL A 54 -5.84 -4.59 -9.35
CA VAL A 54 -6.45 -3.52 -8.53
C VAL A 54 -6.26 -3.81 -7.04
N SER A 55 -6.49 -5.06 -6.60
CA SER A 55 -6.28 -5.47 -5.21
C SER A 55 -4.82 -5.26 -4.80
N GLU A 56 -3.88 -5.65 -5.66
CA GLU A 56 -2.45 -5.52 -5.41
C GLU A 56 -2.00 -4.05 -5.37
N VAL A 57 -2.51 -3.20 -6.26
CA VAL A 57 -2.26 -1.75 -6.24
C VAL A 57 -2.76 -1.12 -4.93
N ASN A 58 -3.95 -1.51 -4.45
CA ASN A 58 -4.49 -1.03 -3.18
C ASN A 58 -3.62 -1.49 -2.00
N ARG A 59 -3.21 -2.76 -2.00
CA ARG A 59 -2.32 -3.33 -0.98
C ARG A 59 -0.98 -2.59 -0.95
N LEU A 60 -0.33 -2.41 -2.10
CA LEU A 60 0.94 -1.70 -2.21
C LEU A 60 0.82 -0.23 -1.81
N SER A 61 -0.28 0.42 -2.17
CA SER A 61 -0.55 1.81 -1.75
C SER A 61 -0.67 1.93 -0.23
N ALA A 62 -1.41 1.02 0.41
CA ALA A 62 -1.51 0.97 1.87
C ALA A 62 -0.16 0.70 2.54
N VAL A 63 0.65 -0.22 1.99
CA VAL A 63 2.01 -0.50 2.46
C VAL A 63 2.89 0.75 2.32
N LEU A 64 2.84 1.45 1.20
CA LEU A 64 3.63 2.65 0.96
C LEU A 64 3.27 3.78 1.94
N VAL A 65 1.98 4.00 2.19
CA VAL A 65 1.51 4.98 3.18
C VAL A 65 2.04 4.64 4.57
N ARG A 66 1.94 3.36 4.97
CA ARG A 66 2.45 2.89 6.26
C ARG A 66 3.97 3.13 6.37
N VAL A 67 4.76 2.67 5.41
CA VAL A 67 6.22 2.85 5.41
C VAL A 67 6.63 4.33 5.44
N ARG A 68 5.92 5.19 4.69
CA ARG A 68 6.18 6.64 4.72
C ARG A 68 5.88 7.25 6.08
N ARG A 69 4.82 6.81 6.75
CA ARG A 69 4.47 7.23 8.11
C ARG A 69 5.51 6.75 9.13
N ASP A 70 5.86 5.47 9.11
CA ASP A 70 6.85 4.87 10.02
C ASP A 70 8.21 5.59 9.88
N ARG A 71 8.62 5.90 8.65
CA ARG A 71 9.82 6.70 8.39
C ARG A 71 9.71 8.12 8.95
N ALA A 72 8.57 8.79 8.75
CA ALA A 72 8.36 10.15 9.25
C ALA A 72 8.42 10.18 10.79
N ASN A 73 7.83 9.21 11.45
CA ASN A 73 7.92 9.07 12.91
C ASN A 73 9.35 8.85 13.38
N LEU A 74 10.13 7.96 12.74
CA LEU A 74 11.54 7.76 13.08
C LEU A 74 12.37 9.04 12.92
N VAL A 75 12.12 9.81 11.86
CA VAL A 75 12.77 11.12 11.67
C VAL A 75 12.39 12.09 12.80
N ALA A 76 11.13 12.10 13.22
CA ALA A 76 10.67 12.92 14.34
C ALA A 76 11.32 12.48 15.67
N ALA A 77 11.36 11.18 15.95
CA ALA A 77 12.01 10.61 17.13
C ALA A 77 13.51 10.92 17.16
N GLY A 78 14.20 10.81 16.02
CA GLY A 78 15.61 11.19 15.90
C GLY A 78 15.84 12.68 16.16
N ARG A 79 14.96 13.55 15.66
CA ARG A 79 15.02 15.00 15.95
C ARG A 79 14.76 15.32 17.42
N ALA A 80 13.80 14.63 18.04
CA ALA A 80 13.53 14.76 19.47
C ALA A 80 14.73 14.33 20.31
N CYS A 81 15.35 13.19 19.98
CA CYS A 81 16.58 12.71 20.62
C CYS A 81 17.72 13.73 20.53
N LEU A 82 17.95 14.34 19.36
CA LEU A 82 19.00 15.35 19.20
C LEU A 82 18.70 16.65 19.98
N SER A 83 17.43 17.06 20.07
CA SER A 83 17.06 18.21 20.89
C SER A 83 17.27 17.91 22.38
N ALA A 84 16.83 16.74 22.83
CA ALA A 84 16.98 16.31 24.22
C ALA A 84 18.45 16.18 24.64
N GLU A 85 19.33 15.74 23.73
CA GLU A 85 20.78 15.70 23.96
C GLU A 85 21.37 17.10 24.14
N ARG A 86 21.02 18.04 23.26
CA ARG A 86 21.44 19.44 23.37
C ARG A 86 20.95 20.09 24.66
N ASP A 87 19.74 19.75 25.07
CA ASP A 87 19.08 20.32 26.25
C ASP A 87 19.50 19.57 27.55
N ALA A 88 20.45 18.63 27.45
CA ALA A 88 20.99 17.81 28.54
C ALA A 88 19.93 17.04 29.33
N GLU A 89 18.89 16.55 28.66
CA GLU A 89 17.90 15.68 29.27
C GLU A 89 18.54 14.37 29.77
N PRO A 90 18.01 13.74 30.84
CA PRO A 90 18.60 12.55 31.43
C PRO A 90 18.67 11.32 30.52
N ASP A 91 17.72 11.18 29.56
CA ASP A 91 17.65 10.03 28.65
C ASP A 91 17.17 10.44 27.24
N PRO A 92 18.03 11.10 26.44
CA PRO A 92 17.66 11.55 25.09
C PRO A 92 17.33 10.40 24.14
N LEU A 93 17.94 9.22 24.36
CA LEU A 93 17.71 8.01 23.57
C LEU A 93 16.32 7.39 23.80
N TYR A 94 15.59 7.83 24.81
CA TYR A 94 14.23 7.39 25.09
C TYR A 94 13.34 7.52 23.85
N TYR A 95 13.33 8.68 23.19
CA TYR A 95 12.47 8.96 22.03
C TYR A 95 12.69 7.97 20.87
N LEU A 96 13.95 7.63 20.58
CA LEU A 96 14.28 6.69 19.51
C LEU A 96 13.91 5.25 19.89
N ARG A 97 14.17 4.84 21.14
CA ARG A 97 13.80 3.50 21.62
C ARG A 97 12.29 3.31 21.65
N ASP A 98 11.54 4.33 22.06
CA ASP A 98 10.09 4.29 22.09
C ASP A 98 9.51 4.09 20.68
N GLU A 99 9.96 4.87 19.70
CA GLU A 99 9.49 4.71 18.32
C GLU A 99 9.91 3.35 17.72
N LEU A 100 11.15 2.89 17.97
CA LEU A 100 11.59 1.57 17.51
C LEU A 100 10.78 0.43 18.17
N ARG A 101 10.39 0.58 19.44
CA ARG A 101 9.49 -0.37 20.13
C ARG A 101 8.09 -0.33 19.52
N ALA A 102 7.53 0.86 19.30
CA ALA A 102 6.23 1.04 18.67
C ALA A 102 6.16 0.42 17.27
N GLN A 103 7.28 0.43 16.53
CA GLN A 103 7.42 -0.21 15.22
C GLN A 103 7.82 -1.70 15.27
N GLY A 104 7.93 -2.28 16.47
CA GLY A 104 8.30 -3.69 16.65
C GLY A 104 9.73 -4.03 16.18
N GLN A 105 10.63 -3.05 16.13
CA GLN A 105 12.02 -3.22 15.68
C GLN A 105 12.97 -3.60 16.83
N LEU A 106 12.53 -3.46 18.08
CA LEU A 106 13.29 -3.92 19.25
C LEU A 106 12.92 -5.36 19.59
N PRO A 107 13.87 -6.16 20.12
CA PRO A 107 13.56 -7.47 20.68
C PRO A 107 12.43 -7.35 21.73
N PRO A 108 11.53 -8.34 21.83
CA PRO A 108 10.58 -8.39 22.92
C PRO A 108 11.34 -8.36 24.25
N ASP A 109 10.82 -7.59 25.21
CA ASP A 109 11.47 -7.46 26.52
C ASP A 109 11.62 -8.87 27.12
N ALA A 110 12.85 -9.25 27.47
CA ALA A 110 13.18 -10.57 28.01
C ALA A 110 12.71 -10.70 29.46
N TRP A 111 11.41 -10.63 29.71
CA TRP A 111 10.81 -10.73 31.04
C TRP A 111 9.84 -11.91 31.07
N GLY A 112 10.47 -13.08 30.99
CA GLY A 112 9.93 -14.39 31.29
C GLY A 112 10.99 -15.22 32.01
N ARG A 113 11.47 -14.73 33.16
CA ARG A 113 12.06 -15.56 34.21
C ARG A 113 11.61 -14.99 35.56
N SER A 114 10.84 -15.85 36.24
CA SER A 114 10.48 -15.94 37.67
C SER A 114 10.69 -14.74 38.56
#